data_AF-A0A951CPD9-F1
#
_entry.id   AF-A0A951CPD9-F1
#
_cell.length_a   1.000
_cell.length_b   1.000
_cell.length_c   1.000
_cell.angle_alpha   90.00
_cell.angle_beta   90.00
_cell.angle_gamma   90.00
#
_symmetry.space_group_name_H-M   'P 1'
#
loop_
_entity.id
_entity.type
_entity.pdbx_description
1 polymer ?
#
loop_
_entity_poly.entity_id
_entity_poly.type
_entity_poly.pdbx_seq_one_letter_code
_entity_poly.pdbx_strand_id
1 'polypeptide(L)' 'MSATREKFATQVNSEILSAVRTIAENEGRQIQALVDEALADLIEKRKKATPRTHVMSAYLASHEKYAALYKKLSK' A
#
# COMPACT_ATOMS: atom_id res chain seq x y z
N MET A 1 -9.00 16.71 -14.74
CA MET A 1 -8.81 17.81 -13.77
C MET A 1 -7.39 17.69 -13.21
N SER A 2 -6.51 18.66 -13.48
CA SER A 2 -5.17 18.70 -12.89
C SER A 2 -5.32 18.84 -11.37
N ALA A 3 -4.92 17.83 -10.59
CA ALA A 3 -4.89 17.95 -9.15
C ALA A 3 -3.94 19.08 -8.73
N THR A 4 -4.38 19.95 -7.82
CA THR A 4 -3.52 20.99 -7.26
C THR A 4 -2.35 20.34 -6.54
N ARG A 5 -1.12 20.66 -6.95
CA ARG A 5 0.11 20.15 -6.33
C ARG A 5 0.75 21.22 -5.46
N GLU A 6 1.13 20.85 -4.25
CA GLU A 6 1.85 21.72 -3.32
C GLU A 6 3.34 21.39 -3.31
N LYS A 7 4.18 22.39 -3.05
CA LYS A 7 5.63 22.17 -2.94
C LYS A 7 5.92 21.45 -1.62
N PHE A 8 6.45 20.23 -1.71
CA PHE A 8 6.88 19.43 -0.58
C PHE A 8 8.41 19.39 -0.52
N ALA A 9 8.99 19.98 0.53
CA ALA A 9 10.45 20.02 0.74
C ALA A 9 10.79 19.37 2.08
N THR A 10 11.46 18.21 2.03
CA THR A 10 11.98 17.48 3.19
C THR A 10 13.32 16.84 2.85
N GLN A 11 14.09 16.46 3.87
CA GLN A 11 15.36 15.78 3.67
C GLN A 11 15.13 14.27 3.49
N VAL A 12 15.90 13.66 2.60
CA VAL A 12 15.91 12.21 2.37
C VAL A 12 17.36 11.74 2.29
N ASN A 13 17.62 10.49 2.67
CA ASN A 13 18.93 9.88 2.52
C ASN A 13 19.34 9.86 1.03
N SER A 14 20.61 10.17 0.75
CA SER A 14 21.16 10.28 -0.60
C SER A 14 21.09 8.97 -1.40
N GLU A 15 21.32 7.82 -0.75
CA GLU A 15 21.26 6.50 -1.39
C GLU A 15 19.82 6.17 -1.80
N ILE A 16 18.85 6.48 -0.94
CA ILE A 16 17.42 6.31 -1.25
C ILE A 16 17.03 7.19 -2.44
N LEU A 17 17.44 8.45 -2.44
CA LEU A 17 17.14 9.36 -3.55
C LEU A 17 17.75 8.87 -4.87
N SER A 18 18.98 8.35 -4.82
CA SER A 18 19.65 7.78 -5.99
C SER A 18 18.89 6.57 -6.53
N ALA A 19 18.50 5.64 -5.66
CA ALA A 19 17.75 4.45 -6.05
C ALA A 19 16.40 4.81 -6.70
N VAL A 20 15.66 5.75 -6.11
CA VAL A 20 14.37 6.22 -6.68
C VAL A 20 14.56 6.89 -8.04
N ARG A 21 15.66 7.63 -8.25
CA ARG A 21 15.99 8.21 -9.57
C ARG A 21 16.25 7.13 -10.61
N THR A 22 17.05 6.11 -10.27
CA THR A 22 17.33 5.00 -11.17
C THR A 22 16.05 4.24 -11.54
N ILE A 23 15.13 4.02 -10.59
CA ILE A 23 13.82 3.42 -10.88
C ILE A 23 13.02 4.29 -11.86
N ALA A 24 12.97 5.61 -11.62
CA ALA A 24 12.28 6.55 -12.50
C ALA A 24 12.83 6.52 -13.94
N GLU A 25 14.16 6.49 -14.07
CA GLU A 25 14.85 6.40 -15.37
C GLU A 25 14.55 5.09 -16.09
N ASN A 26 14.63 3.95 -15.38
CA ASN A 26 14.35 2.63 -15.93
C ASN A 26 12.89 2.49 -16.38
N GLU A 27 11.95 3.12 -15.66
CA GLU A 27 10.52 3.11 -16.00
C GLU A 27 10.15 4.18 -17.04
N GLY A 28 11.07 5.10 -17.39
CA GLY A 28 10.77 6.24 -18.25
C GLY A 28 9.74 7.21 -17.64
N ARG A 29 9.64 7.25 -16.30
CA ARG A 29 8.64 8.02 -15.56
C ARG A 29 9.30 9.19 -14.83
N GLN A 30 8.50 10.22 -14.55
CA GLN A 30 8.95 11.32 -13.71
C GLN A 30 9.04 10.87 -12.25
N ILE A 31 10.13 11.22 -11.57
CA ILE A 31 10.32 10.93 -10.14
C ILE A 31 9.16 11.40 -9.27
N GLN A 32 8.52 12.52 -9.64
CA GLN A 32 7.35 13.04 -8.94
C GLN A 32 6.19 12.04 -8.91
N ALA A 33 5.96 11.29 -10.00
CA ALA A 33 4.90 10.30 -10.06
C ALA A 33 5.17 9.12 -9.11
N LEU A 34 6.43 8.69 -9.00
CA LEU A 34 6.83 7.65 -8.06
C LEU A 34 6.70 8.09 -6.61
N VAL A 35 7.05 9.34 -6.30
CA VAL A 35 6.90 9.90 -4.95
C VAL A 35 5.41 10.01 -4.58
N ASP A 36 4.58 10.54 -5.47
CA ASP A 36 3.13 10.63 -5.24
C ASP A 36 2.51 9.25 -5.00
N GLU A 37 2.89 8.25 -5.81
CA GLU A 37 2.45 6.86 -5.67
C GLU A 37 2.90 6.25 -4.34
N ALA A 38 4.18 6.38 -3.97
CA ALA A 38 4.71 5.84 -2.73
C ALA A 38 4.06 6.46 -1.48
N LEU A 39 3.78 7.76 -1.51
CA LEU A 39 3.09 8.46 -0.42
C LEU A 39 1.63 8.02 -0.30
N ALA A 40 0.92 7.89 -1.43
CA ALA A 40 -0.44 7.36 -1.45
C ALA A 40 -0.49 5.92 -0.92
N ASP A 41 0.46 5.08 -1.33
CA ASP A 41 0.60 3.71 -0.86
C ASP A 41 0.86 3.63 0.64
N LEU A 42 1.71 4.50 1.19
CA LEU A 42 1.95 4.57 2.63
C LEU A 42 0.67 4.91 3.40
N ILE A 43 -0.10 5.90 2.90
CA ILE A 43 -1.38 6.30 3.50
C ILE A 43 -2.36 5.14 3.45
N GLU A 44 -2.50 4.49 2.29
CA GLU A 44 -3.40 3.34 2.12
C GLU A 44 -2.99 2.17 3.00
N LYS A 45 -1.69 1.85 3.10
CA LYS A 45 -1.18 0.83 4.02
C LYS A 45 -1.52 1.16 5.47
N ARG A 46 -1.39 2.42 5.90
CA ARG A 46 -1.78 2.83 7.27
C ARG A 46 -3.29 2.83 7.50
N LYS A 47 -4.10 3.19 6.51
CA LYS A 47 -5.58 3.13 6.56
C LYS A 47 -6.11 1.70 6.55
N LYS A 48 -5.47 0.80 5.81
CA LYS A 48 -5.86 -0.62 5.65
C LYS A 48 -5.22 -1.54 6.68
N ALA A 49 -4.14 -1.12 7.35
CA ALA A 49 -3.53 -1.86 8.47
C ALA A 49 -4.46 -1.96 9.69
N THR A 50 -5.49 -1.12 9.79
CA THR A 50 -6.69 -1.41 10.57
C THR A 50 -7.63 -2.29 9.74
N PRO A 51 -7.77 -3.59 10.05
CA PRO A 51 -8.75 -4.43 9.38
C PRO A 51 -10.12 -3.78 9.55
N ARG A 52 -10.84 -3.55 8.45
CA ARG A 52 -12.21 -3.02 8.53
C ARG A 52 -13.02 -3.98 9.39
N THR A 53 -13.55 -3.48 10.51
CA THR A 53 -14.22 -4.31 11.53
C THR A 53 -15.29 -5.22 10.95
N HIS A 54 -16.05 -4.75 9.96
CA HIS A 54 -17.09 -5.55 9.29
C HIS A 54 -16.54 -6.67 8.38
N VAL A 55 -15.35 -6.49 7.79
CA VAL A 55 -14.70 -7.53 6.98
C VAL A 55 -14.12 -8.59 7.90
N MET A 56 -13.50 -8.18 9.01
CA MET A 56 -12.97 -9.11 10.00
C MET A 56 -14.08 -9.88 10.71
N SER A 57 -15.23 -9.24 11.01
CA SER A 57 -16.37 -9.94 11.59
C SER A 57 -16.99 -10.94 10.61
N ALA A 58 -17.16 -10.59 9.34
CA ALA A 58 -17.62 -11.52 8.31
C ALA A 58 -16.65 -12.69 8.10
N TYR A 59 -15.34 -12.42 8.15
CA TYR A 59 -14.30 -13.43 8.08
C TYR A 59 -14.35 -14.40 9.28
N LEU A 60 -14.45 -13.90 10.51
CA LEU A 60 -14.58 -14.72 11.72
C LEU A 60 -15.86 -15.57 11.71
N ALA A 61 -17.00 -14.98 11.34
CA ALA A 61 -18.28 -15.70 11.23
C ALA A 61 -18.24 -16.80 10.15
N SER A 62 -17.54 -16.55 9.04
CA SER A 62 -17.29 -17.56 8.01
C SER A 62 -16.38 -18.68 8.52
N HIS A 63 -15.34 -18.35 9.28
CA HIS A 63 -14.45 -19.35 9.86
C HIS A 63 -15.17 -20.28 10.84
N GLU A 64 -16.08 -19.76 11.67
CA GLU A 64 -16.91 -20.56 12.57
C GLU A 64 -17.88 -21.46 11.79
N LYS A 65 -18.58 -20.90 10.79
CA LYS A 65 -19.56 -21.64 9.98
C LYS A 65 -18.93 -22.75 9.14
N TYR A 66 -17.74 -22.53 8.62
CA TYR A 66 -17.06 -23.45 7.70
C TYR A 66 -15.85 -24.16 8.34
N ALA A 67 -15.75 -24.15 9.68
CA ALA A 67 -14.65 -24.77 10.42
C ALA A 67 -14.43 -26.24 10.03
N ALA A 68 -15.52 -27.00 9.84
CA ALA A 68 -15.46 -28.40 9.42
C ALA A 68 -14.92 -28.59 7.98
N LEU A 69 -15.16 -27.63 7.09
CA LEU A 69 -14.65 -27.64 5.71
C LEU A 69 -13.17 -27.24 5.69
N TYR A 70 -12.79 -26.17 6.40
CA TYR A 70 -11.39 -25.76 6.52
C TYR A 70 -10.52 -26.84 7.15
N LYS A 71 -11.03 -27.55 8.16
CA LYS A 71 -10.33 -28.69 8.79
C LYS A 71 -10.14 -29.89 7.86
N LYS A 72 -10.99 -30.05 6.83
CA LYS A 72 -10.85 -31.11 5.81
C LYS A 72 -9.87 -30.72 4.70
N LEU A 73 -9.76 -29.43 4.40
CA LEU A 73 -8.85 -28.89 3.37
C LEU A 73 -7.43 -28.63 3.88
N SER A 74 -7.19 -28.69 5.19
CA SER A 74 -5.87 -28.54 5.81
C SER A 74 -5.11 -29.86 6.01
N LYS A 75 -5.60 -30.95 5.41
CA LYS A 75 -4.92 -32.25 5.29
C LYS A 75 -4.60 -32.53 3.84
#